data_AF-X0VNS1-F1
#
_entry.id   AF-X0VNS1-F1
#
_cell.length_a   1.000
_cell.length_b   1.000
_cell.length_c   1.000
_cell.angle_alpha   90.00
_cell.angle_beta   90.00
_cell.angle_gamma   90.00
#
_symmetry.space_group_name_H-M   'P 1'
#
loop_
_entity.id
_entity.type
_entity.pdbx_description
1 polymer ?
#
loop_
_entity_poly.entity_id
_entity_poly.type
_entity_poly.pdbx_seq_one_letter_code
_entity_poly.pdbx_strand_id
1 'polypeptide(L)' 'MKPRKATIKRESKETNISLELNLDGGGKWEIKTGIKMFDHLLSQLAQHGRFDLK' A
#
# COMPACT_ATOMS: atom_id res chain seq x y z
N MET A 1 9.77 -11.79 17.76
CA MET A 1 9.56 -10.39 17.29
C MET A 1 8.22 -10.34 16.59
N LYS A 2 7.36 -9.33 16.86
CA LYS A 2 6.04 -9.22 16.21
C LYS A 2 6.20 -8.72 14.77
N PRO A 3 5.42 -9.24 13.80
CA PRO A 3 5.49 -8.78 12.41
C PRO A 3 5.05 -7.30 12.30
N ARG A 4 5.79 -6.48 11.55
CA ARG A 4 5.47 -5.07 11.30
C ARG A 4 4.48 -4.94 10.13
N LYS A 5 3.27 -5.46 10.36
CA LYS A 5 2.19 -5.51 9.37
C LYS A 5 0.96 -4.76 9.86
N ALA A 6 0.27 -4.07 8.97
CA ALA A 6 -0.98 -3.39 9.27
C ALA A 6 -1.98 -3.59 8.13
N THR A 7 -3.24 -3.74 8.50
CA THR A 7 -4.38 -3.76 7.58
C THR A 7 -5.37 -2.70 8.04
N ILE A 8 -5.74 -1.78 7.15
CA ILE A 8 -6.61 -0.66 7.43
C ILE A 8 -7.72 -0.63 6.38
N LYS A 9 -8.96 -0.47 6.83
CA LYS A 9 -10.10 -0.11 5.99
C LYS A 9 -10.63 1.23 6.46
N ARG A 10 -10.82 2.17 5.54
CA ARG A 10 -11.36 3.50 5.82
C ARG A 10 -12.44 3.82 4.80
N GLU A 11 -13.61 4.13 5.29
CA GLU A 11 -14.73 4.58 4.49
C GLU A 11 -15.16 5.96 4.94
N SER A 12 -15.46 6.81 3.96
CA SER A 12 -15.91 8.19 4.14
C SER A 12 -16.90 8.53 3.03
N LYS A 13 -17.50 9.72 3.08
CA LYS A 13 -18.39 10.19 2.01
C LYS A 13 -17.65 10.41 0.68
N GLU A 14 -16.35 10.73 0.72
CA GLU A 14 -15.58 10.99 -0.51
C GLU A 14 -14.88 9.75 -1.05
N THR A 15 -14.39 8.85 -0.18
CA THR A 15 -13.52 7.75 -0.58
C THR A 15 -13.74 6.48 0.25
N ASN A 16 -13.48 5.34 -0.38
CA ASN A 16 -13.41 4.03 0.26
C ASN A 16 -12.03 3.42 -0.04
N ILE A 17 -11.26 3.14 1.03
CA ILE A 17 -9.86 2.73 0.96
C ILE A 17 -9.68 1.44 1.74
N SER A 18 -9.02 0.46 1.11
CA SER A 18 -8.48 -0.73 1.76
C SER A 18 -6.96 -0.74 1.55
N LEU A 19 -6.21 -0.96 2.64
CA LEU A 19 -4.76 -0.90 2.65
C LEU A 19 -4.19 -2.08 3.45
N GLU A 20 -3.22 -2.78 2.88
CA GLU A 20 -2.35 -3.73 3.57
C GLU A 20 -0.89 -3.30 3.39
N LEU A 21 -0.17 -3.20 4.50
CA LEU A 21 1.23 -2.79 4.53
C LEU A 21 2.06 -3.79 5.31
N ASN A 22 3.16 -4.25 4.71
CA ASN A 22 4.21 -5.01 5.36
C ASN A 22 5.54 -4.23 5.27
N LEU A 23 6.05 -3.76 6.41
CA LEU A 23 7.34 -3.04 6.46
C LEU A 23 8.55 -3.97 6.30
N ASP A 24 8.39 -5.26 6.57
CA ASP A 24 9.40 -6.32 6.40
C ASP A 24 9.14 -7.08 5.08
N GLY A 25 8.89 -6.35 4.00
CA GLY A 25 8.44 -6.91 2.72
C GLY A 25 9.56 -7.25 1.74
N GLY A 26 9.15 -7.68 0.56
CA GLY A 26 10.03 -7.93 -0.59
C GLY A 26 10.01 -6.82 -1.64
N GLY A 27 9.14 -5.80 -1.48
CA GLY A 27 8.87 -4.80 -2.51
C GLY A 27 7.69 -5.16 -3.42
N LYS A 28 6.80 -6.07 -2.99
CA LYS A 28 5.64 -6.46 -3.80
C LYS A 28 4.54 -5.41 -3.70
N TRP A 29 3.85 -5.13 -4.79
CA TRP A 29 2.77 -4.16 -4.75
C TRP A 29 1.59 -4.53 -5.65
N GLU A 30 0.38 -4.16 -5.21
CA GLU A 30 -0.86 -4.26 -5.99
C GLU A 30 -1.70 -3.01 -5.70
N ILE A 31 -1.54 -1.95 -6.50
CA ILE A 31 -2.12 -0.64 -6.20
C ILE A 31 -3.14 -0.25 -7.27
N LYS A 32 -4.35 0.13 -6.84
CA LYS A 32 -5.45 0.58 -7.71
C LYS A 32 -6.23 1.72 -7.05
N THR A 33 -5.68 2.93 -7.10
CA THR A 33 -6.35 4.13 -6.56
C THR A 33 -7.32 4.78 -7.55
N GLY A 34 -7.27 4.37 -8.83
CA GLY A 34 -7.99 5.00 -9.93
C GLY A 34 -7.25 6.20 -10.55
N ILE A 35 -6.14 6.63 -9.94
CA ILE A 35 -5.28 7.71 -10.42
C ILE A 35 -3.93 7.12 -10.82
N LYS A 36 -3.73 6.87 -12.12
CA LYS A 36 -2.55 6.15 -12.65
C LYS A 36 -1.21 6.73 -12.20
N MET A 37 -1.09 8.06 -12.14
CA MET A 37 0.15 8.70 -11.69
C MET A 37 0.43 8.42 -10.21
N PHE A 38 -0.61 8.40 -9.37
CA PHE A 38 -0.46 8.10 -7.96
C PHE A 38 -0.13 6.61 -7.74
N ASP A 39 -0.77 5.72 -8.50
CA ASP A 39 -0.42 4.30 -8.51
C ASP A 39 1.06 4.07 -8.85
N HIS A 40 1.59 4.83 -9.82
CA HIS A 40 3.01 4.79 -10.17
C HIS A 40 3.91 5.28 -9.03
N LEU A 41 3.55 6.38 -8.36
CA LEU A 41 4.36 6.89 -7.24
C LEU A 41 4.39 5.91 -6.06
N LEU A 42 3.24 5.30 -5.74
CA LEU A 42 3.14 4.32 -4.66
C LEU A 42 3.88 3.01 -4.98
N SER A 43 3.91 2.59 -6.26
CA SER A 43 4.66 1.38 -6.65
C SER A 43 6.17 1.59 -6.50
N GLN A 44 6.68 2.79 -6.83
CA GLN A 44 8.08 3.14 -6.57
C GLN A 44 8.40 3.16 -5.08
N LEU A 45 7.50 3.70 -4.24
CA LEU A 45 7.65 3.68 -2.79
C LEU A 45 7.78 2.24 -2.26
N ALA A 46 6.90 1.33 -2.70
CA ALA A 46 6.95 -0.08 -2.29
C ALA A 46 8.24 -0.76 -2.78
N GLN A 47 8.59 -0.58 -4.05
CA GLN A 47 9.73 -1.23 -4.69
C GLN A 47 11.07 -0.80 -4.07
N HIS A 48 11.28 0.50 -3.86
CA HIS A 48 12.53 1.04 -3.33
C HIS A 48 12.59 1.02 -1.81
N GLY A 49 11.44 1.08 -1.13
CA GLY A 49 11.34 0.92 0.32
C GLY A 49 11.38 -0.54 0.79
N ARG A 50 11.32 -1.52 -0.12
CA ARG A 50 11.18 -2.96 0.20
C ARG A 50 9.94 -3.26 1.04
N PHE A 51 8.86 -2.49 0.84
CA PHE A 51 7.59 -2.74 1.51
C PHE A 51 6.70 -3.61 0.64
N ASP A 52 5.89 -4.48 1.24
CA ASP A 52 4.75 -5.01 0.51
C ASP A 52 3.54 -4.10 0.72
N LEU A 53 2.92 -3.65 -0.36
CA LEU A 53 1.84 -2.65 -0.36
C LEU A 53 0.68 -3.08 -1.25
N LYS A 54 -0.52 -3.20 -0.68
CA LYS A 54 -1.73 -3.55 -1.41
C LYS A 54 -2.88 -2.64 -1.01
#